data_AF-U2YEH3-F1
#
_entry.id   AF-U2YEH3-F1
#
_cell.length_a   1.000
_cell.length_b   1.000
_cell.length_c   1.000
_cell.angle_alpha   90.00
_cell.angle_beta   90.00
_cell.angle_gamma   90.00
#
_symmetry.space_group_name_H-M   'P 1'
#
loop_
_entity.id
_entity.type
_entity.pdbx_description
1 polymer ?
#
loop_
_entity_poly.entity_id
_entity_poly.type
_entity_poly.pdbx_seq_one_letter_code
_entity_poly.pdbx_strand_id
1 'polypeptide(L)'
;MTVVKKASETTRCYTFVWLPVDSKTGSFSPRVTSHTLYVCVRHRSEVVAMTSEFAEITVVGGDKTGIVANVTSSLFERGINIEDIDQAVRDGVFRMTLHADISEMVCTRDTLRDTLDDIAADLGVDVTVRFPDEDVARGIALLVTKESHPVEYILERRDELDAEIRVVIGNHDDLEPIAAEHDVPFYDVGTESGKPDEDRMLDLLDEHDADCIALARYMRILSPDVVFRYEGRIINVHPSLLPAFPGAEPYRQALDAGVRIAGVTGHYVTTDLDQGPIIAQRAFDVPSDADRTDLKARGQPLEAEVLFESLRLHLNDDVAIHRGAVEFRGDESDYQLGLSPAAREANPREPTDESLETERPEPVEPNTDD
;
A
#
# COMPACT_ATOMS: atom_id res chain seq x y z
N MET A 1 25.34 -36.46 22.25
CA MET A 1 25.30 -35.50 21.13
C MET A 1 25.90 -36.21 19.92
N THR A 2 25.03 -36.74 19.07
CA THR A 2 25.45 -37.47 17.87
C THR A 2 24.66 -36.89 16.71
N VAL A 3 25.35 -36.19 15.81
CA VAL A 3 24.75 -35.62 14.59
C VAL A 3 24.97 -36.63 13.47
N VAL A 4 23.89 -37.20 12.93
CA VAL A 4 23.94 -37.99 11.70
C VAL A 4 23.48 -37.07 10.57
N LYS A 5 24.41 -36.72 9.66
CA LYS A 5 24.13 -35.94 8.44
C LYS A 5 23.85 -36.88 7.27
N LYS A 6 22.66 -36.79 6.68
CA LYS A 6 22.42 -36.74 5.22
C LYS A 6 20.92 -36.67 4.89
N ALA A 7 20.49 -35.58 4.24
CA ALA A 7 19.40 -35.53 3.23
C ALA A 7 19.38 -34.13 2.57
N SER A 8 18.86 -34.08 1.35
CA SER A 8 18.94 -33.06 0.30
C SER A 8 18.41 -31.65 0.64
N GLU A 9 18.94 -30.66 -0.08
CA GLU A 9 18.54 -29.24 -0.08
C GLU A 9 17.12 -29.07 -0.60
N THR A 10 16.13 -29.07 0.30
CA THR A 10 14.80 -28.41 0.13
C THR A 10 13.91 -28.53 1.37
N THR A 11 14.33 -29.21 2.44
CA THR A 11 13.54 -29.27 3.68
C THR A 11 14.45 -29.42 4.89
N ARG A 12 14.46 -28.45 5.81
CA ARG A 12 15.05 -28.64 7.14
C ARG A 12 13.93 -28.95 8.13
N CYS A 13 13.82 -30.22 8.52
CA CYS A 13 13.01 -30.60 9.68
C CYS A 13 13.86 -30.50 10.94
N TYR A 14 13.42 -29.70 11.91
CA TYR A 14 14.03 -29.64 13.24
C TYR A 14 13.21 -30.50 14.21
N THR A 15 13.87 -31.43 14.90
CA THR A 15 13.25 -32.23 15.95
C THR A 15 13.64 -31.66 17.31
N PHE A 16 12.70 -31.06 18.03
CA PHE A 16 12.90 -30.64 19.41
C PHE A 16 12.37 -31.72 20.36
N VAL A 17 13.25 -32.23 21.24
CA VAL A 17 12.87 -33.16 22.30
C VAL A 17 12.87 -32.40 23.62
N TRP A 18 11.69 -32.13 24.16
CA TRP A 18 11.55 -31.59 25.51
C TRP A 18 11.55 -32.74 26.51
N LEU A 19 12.53 -32.76 27.42
CA LEU A 19 12.53 -33.66 28.57
C LEU A 19 11.98 -32.88 29.78
N PRO A 20 10.83 -33.27 30.35
CA PRO A 20 10.36 -32.64 31.58
C PRO A 20 11.28 -33.02 32.74
N VAL A 21 11.69 -32.01 33.52
CA VAL A 21 12.40 -32.20 34.80
C VAL A 21 11.40 -31.93 35.92
N ASP A 22 11.09 -32.95 36.72
CA ASP A 22 10.22 -32.83 37.89
C ASP A 22 11.00 -32.14 39.03
N SER A 23 10.51 -30.97 39.47
CA SER A 23 11.25 -30.03 40.34
C SER A 23 11.26 -30.42 41.83
N LYS A 24 10.87 -31.65 42.21
CA LYS A 24 10.84 -32.07 43.62
C LYS A 24 11.59 -33.36 44.00
N THR A 25 12.11 -34.18 43.09
CA THR A 25 12.80 -35.44 43.52
C THR A 25 14.03 -35.91 42.71
N GLY A 26 14.46 -35.22 41.66
CA GLY A 26 15.79 -35.44 41.05
C GLY A 26 16.12 -36.86 40.55
N SER A 27 15.12 -37.68 40.18
CA SER A 27 15.38 -39.00 39.57
C SER A 27 14.52 -39.24 38.32
N PHE A 28 15.13 -39.84 37.29
CA PHE A 28 14.55 -40.07 35.97
C PHE A 28 13.69 -41.35 35.93
N SER A 29 12.45 -41.26 35.45
CA SER A 29 11.56 -42.40 35.18
C SER A 29 11.45 -42.69 33.67
N PRO A 30 11.52 -43.96 33.21
CA PRO A 30 11.50 -44.29 31.79
C PRO A 30 10.09 -44.69 31.36
N ARG A 31 9.20 -43.73 31.13
CA ARG A 31 7.99 -43.93 30.33
C ARG A 31 7.74 -42.70 29.46
N VAL A 32 8.19 -42.77 28.21
CA VAL A 32 8.05 -41.71 27.20
C VAL A 32 6.85 -42.04 26.32
N THR A 33 5.82 -41.20 26.36
CA THR A 33 4.85 -41.05 25.26
C THR A 33 5.32 -39.89 24.39
N SER A 34 5.98 -40.20 23.26
CA SER A 34 6.48 -39.18 22.34
C SER A 34 5.32 -38.55 21.57
N HIS A 35 5.06 -37.26 21.79
CA HIS A 35 4.26 -36.45 20.88
C HIS A 35 5.23 -35.75 19.93
N THR A 36 5.26 -36.19 18.68
CA THR A 36 6.05 -35.55 17.61
C THR A 36 5.24 -34.38 17.07
N LEU A 37 5.66 -33.15 17.35
CA LEU A 37 5.13 -31.96 16.69
C LEU A 37 5.92 -31.76 15.38
N TYR A 38 5.27 -31.95 14.24
CA TYR A 38 5.84 -31.59 12.95
C TYR A 38 5.58 -30.11 12.69
N VAL A 39 6.59 -29.26 12.84
CA VAL A 39 6.54 -27.89 12.31
C VAL A 39 6.91 -27.99 10.83
N CYS A 40 5.90 -27.97 9.97
CA CYS A 40 6.09 -27.88 8.53
C CYS A 40 6.22 -26.40 8.17
N VAL A 41 7.46 -25.90 8.10
CA VAL A 41 7.72 -24.63 7.42
C VAL A 41 7.54 -24.91 5.92
N ARG A 42 6.35 -24.63 5.39
CA ARG A 42 6.16 -24.56 3.95
C ARG A 42 6.92 -23.32 3.48
N HIS A 43 8.03 -23.52 2.76
CA HIS A 43 8.45 -22.51 1.80
C HIS A 43 7.27 -22.35 0.82
N ARG A 44 6.71 -21.14 0.76
CA ARG A 44 5.65 -20.83 -0.19
C ARG A 44 6.16 -21.18 -1.58
N SER A 45 5.27 -21.87 -2.29
CA SER A 45 5.31 -22.23 -3.69
C SER A 45 5.82 -21.08 -4.54
N GLU A 46 6.59 -21.42 -5.58
CA GLU A 46 7.00 -20.58 -6.71
C GLU A 46 6.31 -19.21 -6.72
N VAL A 47 7.01 -18.24 -6.11
CA VAL A 47 6.91 -16.84 -6.53
C VAL A 47 7.03 -16.89 -8.05
N VAL A 48 6.00 -16.43 -8.76
CA VAL A 48 6.18 -16.04 -10.15
C VAL A 48 7.35 -15.06 -10.09
N ALA A 49 8.54 -15.52 -10.49
CA ALA A 49 9.72 -14.69 -10.46
C ALA A 49 9.34 -13.41 -11.19
N MET A 50 9.26 -12.29 -10.47
CA MET A 50 9.28 -10.97 -11.08
C MET A 50 10.54 -11.00 -11.95
N THR A 51 10.36 -11.08 -13.26
CA THR A 51 11.46 -11.34 -14.16
C THR A 51 12.44 -10.19 -14.00
N SER A 52 13.74 -10.50 -13.84
CA SER A 52 14.85 -9.54 -13.76
C SER A 52 15.05 -8.72 -15.05
N GLU A 53 14.03 -8.72 -15.90
CA GLU A 53 13.97 -8.31 -17.29
C GLU A 53 13.17 -7.02 -17.46
N PHE A 54 12.59 -6.45 -16.40
CA PHE A 54 11.85 -5.19 -16.47
C PHE A 54 12.49 -4.09 -15.64
N ALA A 55 12.27 -2.84 -16.06
CA ALA A 55 12.59 -1.63 -15.32
C ALA A 55 11.42 -0.65 -15.40
N GLU A 56 11.16 0.03 -14.29
CA GLU A 56 10.27 1.18 -14.25
C GLU A 56 11.13 2.45 -14.25
N ILE A 57 10.84 3.36 -15.18
CA ILE A 57 11.56 4.64 -15.32
C ILE A 57 10.54 5.76 -15.15
N THR A 58 10.75 6.61 -14.16
CA THR A 58 9.90 7.78 -13.90
C THR A 58 10.71 9.05 -14.17
N VAL A 59 10.14 9.96 -14.94
CA VAL A 59 10.72 11.27 -15.24
C VAL A 59 9.77 12.34 -14.74
N VAL A 60 10.24 13.26 -13.90
CA VAL A 60 9.42 14.36 -13.33
C VAL A 60 10.16 15.68 -13.42
N GLY A 61 9.48 16.75 -13.78
CA GLY A 61 10.06 18.10 -13.77
C GLY A 61 9.25 19.09 -14.59
N GLY A 62 9.82 20.26 -14.88
CA GLY A 62 9.14 21.25 -15.73
C GLY A 62 8.98 20.77 -17.17
N ASP A 63 7.80 20.96 -17.77
CA ASP A 63 7.56 20.57 -19.18
C ASP A 63 8.52 21.30 -20.14
N LYS A 64 9.28 20.51 -20.92
CA LYS A 64 10.26 20.99 -21.88
C LYS A 64 10.26 20.12 -23.13
N THR A 65 10.44 20.77 -24.28
CA THR A 65 10.61 20.06 -25.55
C THR A 65 11.85 19.18 -25.50
N GLY A 66 11.69 17.91 -25.88
CA GLY A 66 12.78 16.96 -26.02
C GLY A 66 12.89 15.93 -24.90
N ILE A 67 12.16 16.05 -23.78
CA ILE A 67 12.22 15.06 -22.69
C ILE A 67 11.90 13.65 -23.22
N VAL A 68 10.72 13.49 -23.82
CA VAL A 68 10.28 12.20 -24.37
C VAL A 68 11.27 11.67 -25.41
N ALA A 69 11.72 12.53 -26.34
CA ALA A 69 12.60 12.11 -27.41
C ALA A 69 13.98 11.64 -26.91
N ASN A 70 14.60 12.38 -25.98
CA ASN A 70 15.93 12.03 -25.45
C ASN A 70 15.88 10.73 -24.63
N VAL A 71 14.89 10.59 -23.75
CA VAL A 71 14.74 9.39 -22.92
C VAL A 71 14.48 8.17 -23.80
N THR A 72 13.46 8.23 -24.67
CA THR A 72 13.10 7.07 -25.52
C THR A 72 14.19 6.70 -26.53
N SER A 73 14.90 7.68 -27.10
CA SER A 73 16.04 7.41 -28.00
C SER A 73 17.21 6.76 -27.24
N SER A 74 17.50 7.24 -26.04
CA SER A 74 18.57 6.69 -25.19
C SER A 74 18.31 5.21 -24.83
N LEU A 75 17.06 4.88 -24.50
CA LEU A 75 16.63 3.50 -24.25
C LEU A 75 16.76 2.64 -25.52
N PHE A 76 16.28 3.13 -26.66
CA PHE A 76 16.37 2.43 -27.94
C PHE A 76 17.83 2.13 -28.35
N GLU A 77 18.73 3.11 -28.22
CA GLU A 77 20.16 2.95 -28.52
C GLU A 77 20.85 1.87 -27.66
N ARG A 78 20.27 1.56 -26.50
CA ARG A 78 20.76 0.55 -25.55
C ARG A 78 20.04 -0.79 -25.70
N GLY A 79 19.19 -0.97 -26.70
CA GLY A 79 18.46 -2.22 -26.93
C GLY A 79 17.34 -2.47 -25.93
N ILE A 80 16.83 -1.42 -25.27
CA ILE A 80 15.73 -1.50 -24.30
C ILE A 80 14.41 -1.29 -25.05
N ASN A 81 13.45 -2.20 -24.86
CA ASN A 81 12.13 -2.11 -25.46
C ASN A 81 11.13 -1.48 -24.46
N ILE A 82 10.37 -0.48 -24.89
CA ILE A 82 9.34 0.15 -24.05
C ILE A 82 8.04 -0.63 -24.24
N GLU A 83 7.53 -1.25 -23.19
CA GLU A 83 6.26 -1.99 -23.22
C GLU A 83 5.06 -1.08 -22.99
N ASP A 84 5.20 -0.13 -22.06
CA ASP A 84 4.16 0.83 -21.74
C ASP A 84 4.78 2.21 -21.48
N ILE A 85 4.02 3.24 -21.82
CA ILE A 85 4.41 4.63 -21.63
C ILE A 85 3.17 5.45 -21.28
N ASP A 86 3.23 6.09 -20.12
CA ASP A 86 2.20 7.03 -19.66
C ASP A 86 2.81 8.41 -19.44
N GLN A 87 2.04 9.46 -19.74
CA GLN A 87 2.49 10.85 -19.63
C GLN A 87 1.35 11.73 -19.10
N ALA A 88 1.69 12.64 -18.20
CA ALA A 88 0.77 13.66 -17.72
C ALA A 88 1.46 15.00 -17.50
N VAL A 89 0.66 16.07 -17.58
CA VAL A 89 1.08 17.43 -17.21
C VAL A 89 0.03 18.03 -16.28
N ARG A 90 0.46 18.50 -15.10
CA ARG A 90 -0.39 19.20 -14.12
C ARG A 90 0.36 20.36 -13.52
N ASP A 91 -0.27 21.53 -13.50
CA ASP A 91 0.28 22.78 -12.95
C ASP A 91 1.71 23.12 -13.42
N GLY A 92 2.04 22.79 -14.67
CA GLY A 92 3.35 23.03 -15.27
C GLY A 92 4.40 21.96 -14.96
N VAL A 93 4.07 20.96 -14.14
CA VAL A 93 4.89 19.78 -13.88
C VAL A 93 4.52 18.68 -14.89
N PHE A 94 5.53 18.18 -15.58
CA PHE A 94 5.48 17.03 -16.48
C PHE A 94 5.89 15.76 -15.73
N ARG A 95 5.18 14.68 -16.00
CA ARG A 95 5.56 13.32 -15.61
C ARG A 95 5.50 12.41 -16.83
N MET A 96 6.49 11.53 -16.94
CA MET A 96 6.46 10.38 -17.82
C MET A 96 6.89 9.13 -17.06
N THR A 97 6.10 8.07 -17.16
CA THR A 97 6.44 6.75 -16.60
C THR A 97 6.57 5.77 -17.75
N LEU A 98 7.66 5.00 -17.77
CA LEU A 98 7.92 3.96 -18.75
C LEU A 98 8.08 2.62 -18.05
N HIS A 99 7.39 1.61 -18.57
CA HIS A 99 7.68 0.22 -18.24
C HIS A 99 8.49 -0.38 -19.40
N ALA A 100 9.70 -0.83 -19.11
CA ALA A 100 10.68 -1.17 -20.13
C ALA A 100 11.24 -2.57 -19.91
N ASP A 101 11.28 -3.37 -20.98
CA ASP A 101 11.98 -4.65 -21.06
C ASP A 101 13.47 -4.39 -21.33
N ILE A 102 14.28 -4.81 -20.36
CA ILE A 102 15.75 -4.70 -20.32
C ILE A 102 16.45 -6.04 -20.61
N SER A 103 15.73 -7.09 -21.01
CA SER A 103 16.30 -8.43 -21.29
C SER A 103 17.35 -8.41 -22.43
N GLU A 104 17.17 -7.55 -23.42
CA GLU A 104 18.08 -7.37 -24.56
C GLU A 104 19.03 -6.16 -24.41
N MET A 105 19.08 -5.55 -23.22
CA MET A 105 19.90 -4.36 -22.95
C MET A 105 21.39 -4.65 -23.19
N VAL A 106 22.07 -3.75 -23.92
CA VAL A 106 23.50 -3.90 -24.28
C VAL A 106 24.47 -3.18 -23.33
N CYS A 107 23.97 -2.61 -22.23
CA CYS A 107 24.77 -1.96 -21.19
C CYS A 107 24.47 -2.54 -19.80
N THR A 108 25.18 -2.09 -18.77
CA THR A 108 24.86 -2.45 -17.37
C THR A 108 23.75 -1.54 -16.82
N ARG A 109 23.10 -1.96 -15.72
CA ARG A 109 22.12 -1.15 -14.99
C ARG A 109 22.71 0.19 -14.51
N ASP A 110 23.95 0.16 -14.01
CA ASP A 110 24.66 1.38 -13.59
C ASP A 110 24.89 2.33 -14.77
N THR A 111 25.30 1.82 -15.93
CA THR A 111 25.46 2.66 -17.13
C THR A 111 24.14 3.24 -17.61
N LEU A 112 23.02 2.51 -17.46
CA LEU A 112 21.69 3.04 -17.75
C LEU A 112 21.33 4.19 -16.79
N ARG A 113 21.56 4.01 -15.49
CA ARG A 113 21.37 5.06 -14.47
C ARG A 113 22.20 6.29 -14.79
N ASP A 114 23.52 6.14 -14.93
CA ASP A 114 24.43 7.25 -15.26
C ASP A 114 24.00 8.02 -16.52
N THR A 115 23.57 7.29 -17.56
CA THR A 115 23.07 7.92 -18.79
C THR A 115 21.81 8.75 -18.53
N LEU A 116 20.85 8.18 -17.80
CA LEU A 116 19.59 8.85 -17.52
C LEU A 116 19.80 10.04 -16.58
N ASP A 117 20.76 9.97 -15.67
CA ASP A 117 21.20 11.08 -14.82
C ASP A 117 21.83 12.22 -15.65
N ASP A 118 22.63 11.90 -16.67
CA ASP A 118 23.15 12.91 -17.60
C ASP A 118 22.00 13.62 -18.35
N ILE A 119 21.01 12.86 -18.82
CA ILE A 119 19.80 13.42 -19.47
C ILE A 119 18.98 14.26 -18.48
N ALA A 120 18.86 13.80 -17.24
CA ALA A 120 18.18 14.49 -16.15
C ALA A 120 18.81 15.87 -15.93
N ALA A 121 20.15 15.91 -15.79
CA ALA A 121 20.91 17.13 -15.60
C ALA A 121 20.80 18.10 -16.80
N ASP A 122 20.93 17.61 -18.03
CA ASP A 122 20.87 18.42 -19.25
C ASP A 122 19.49 19.06 -19.44
N LEU A 123 18.43 18.32 -19.10
CA LEU A 123 17.05 18.78 -19.26
C LEU A 123 16.52 19.50 -18.01
N GLY A 124 17.22 19.41 -16.87
CA GLY A 124 16.77 19.92 -15.58
C GLY A 124 15.43 19.28 -15.17
N VAL A 125 15.41 17.95 -15.19
CA VAL A 125 14.32 17.09 -14.71
C VAL A 125 14.93 16.04 -13.78
N ASP A 126 14.11 15.38 -12.98
CA ASP A 126 14.51 14.24 -12.17
C ASP A 126 14.17 12.95 -12.92
N VAL A 127 15.07 11.98 -12.88
CA VAL A 127 14.84 10.64 -13.44
C VAL A 127 15.13 9.60 -12.37
N THR A 128 14.19 8.69 -12.15
CA THR A 128 14.34 7.56 -11.23
C THR A 128 14.19 6.26 -12.01
N VAL A 129 15.09 5.31 -11.75
CA VAL A 129 15.07 3.97 -12.36
C VAL A 129 14.96 2.92 -11.27
N ARG A 130 13.89 2.13 -11.32
CA ARG A 130 13.63 1.03 -10.38
C ARG A 130 13.67 -0.30 -11.11
N PHE A 131 14.36 -1.28 -10.51
CA PHE A 131 14.39 -2.65 -10.99
C PHE A 131 13.60 -3.53 -10.01
N PRO A 132 12.59 -4.29 -10.48
CA PRO A 132 11.72 -5.08 -9.61
C PRO A 132 12.44 -6.17 -8.79
N ASP A 133 13.62 -6.59 -9.22
CA ASP A 133 14.44 -7.63 -8.59
C ASP A 133 15.55 -7.07 -7.68
N GLU A 134 15.62 -5.75 -7.50
CA GLU A 134 16.49 -5.17 -6.48
C GLU A 134 15.92 -5.43 -5.08
N ASP A 135 16.56 -6.37 -4.39
CA ASP A 135 16.27 -6.80 -3.00
C ASP A 135 16.73 -5.72 -2.00
N VAL A 136 16.18 -4.51 -2.15
CA VAL A 136 16.34 -3.40 -1.22
C VAL A 136 15.16 -3.47 -0.27
N ALA A 137 15.43 -3.59 1.03
CA ALA A 137 14.38 -3.51 2.04
C ALA A 137 13.54 -2.25 1.78
N ARG A 138 12.22 -2.38 1.66
CA ARG A 138 11.36 -1.23 1.33
C ARG A 138 11.41 -0.21 2.47
N GLY A 139 11.60 1.06 2.13
CA GLY A 139 11.56 2.17 3.09
C GLY A 139 10.18 2.81 3.17
N ILE A 140 9.68 3.04 4.37
CA ILE A 140 8.46 3.82 4.61
C ILE A 140 8.83 5.16 5.21
N ALA A 141 8.32 6.23 4.61
CA ALA A 141 8.26 7.55 5.23
C ALA A 141 6.83 7.83 5.75
N LEU A 142 6.73 8.28 7.01
CA LEU A 142 5.46 8.68 7.60
C LEU A 142 5.33 10.21 7.56
N LEU A 143 4.33 10.72 6.84
CA LEU A 143 4.00 12.14 6.85
C LEU A 143 2.89 12.42 7.87
N VAL A 144 3.14 13.36 8.78
CA VAL A 144 2.26 13.63 9.93
C VAL A 144 1.98 15.12 10.13
N THR A 145 0.88 15.44 10.81
CA THR A 145 0.56 16.81 11.25
C THR A 145 0.51 16.90 12.77
N LYS A 146 -0.65 16.61 13.39
CA LYS A 146 -0.82 16.71 14.86
C LYS A 146 -1.61 15.55 15.47
N GLU A 147 -2.33 14.78 14.64
CA GLU A 147 -3.12 13.64 15.12
C GLU A 147 -2.20 12.41 15.20
N SER A 148 -2.04 11.85 16.40
CA SER A 148 -1.04 10.82 16.68
C SER A 148 -1.50 9.39 16.40
N HIS A 149 -2.81 9.13 16.38
CA HIS A 149 -3.36 7.78 16.39
C HIS A 149 -2.86 6.86 15.25
N PRO A 150 -2.64 7.29 13.98
CA PRO A 150 -2.13 6.39 12.96
C PRO A 150 -0.63 6.15 13.09
N VAL A 151 0.15 7.18 13.45
CA VAL A 151 1.61 7.03 13.59
C VAL A 151 1.97 6.16 14.79
N GLU A 152 1.31 6.36 15.93
CA GLU A 152 1.44 5.47 17.10
C GLU A 152 1.09 4.03 16.71
N TYR A 153 -0.05 3.84 16.03
CA TYR A 153 -0.49 2.51 15.63
C TYR A 153 0.52 1.81 14.72
N ILE A 154 1.06 2.52 13.73
CA ILE A 154 2.03 1.96 12.77
C ILE A 154 3.36 1.65 13.47
N LEU A 155 3.88 2.56 14.30
CA LEU A 155 5.16 2.37 14.98
C LEU A 155 5.12 1.22 16.00
N GLU A 156 4.00 1.04 16.70
CA GLU A 156 3.77 -0.09 17.63
C GLU A 156 3.76 -1.46 16.95
N ARG A 157 3.31 -1.54 15.68
CA ARG A 157 3.24 -2.79 14.90
C ARG A 157 4.23 -2.85 13.74
N ARG A 158 5.29 -2.02 13.75
CA ARG A 158 6.22 -1.94 12.61
C ARG A 158 6.85 -3.28 12.24
N ASP A 159 7.06 -4.16 13.22
CA ASP A 159 7.65 -5.50 13.01
C ASP A 159 6.73 -6.44 12.23
N GLU A 160 5.46 -6.07 12.03
CA GLU A 160 4.51 -6.80 11.21
C GLU A 160 4.51 -6.36 9.73
N LEU A 161 5.23 -5.28 9.39
CA LEU A 161 5.41 -4.79 8.03
C LEU A 161 6.70 -5.37 7.43
N ASP A 162 6.67 -5.77 6.16
CA ASP A 162 7.86 -6.25 5.43
C ASP A 162 8.68 -5.06 4.87
N ALA A 163 8.93 -4.07 5.73
CA ALA A 163 9.56 -2.81 5.39
C ALA A 163 10.08 -2.08 6.63
N GLU A 164 11.06 -1.21 6.45
CA GLU A 164 11.62 -0.37 7.50
C GLU A 164 10.94 1.00 7.51
N ILE A 165 10.51 1.48 8.69
CA ILE A 165 10.07 2.87 8.86
C ILE A 165 11.31 3.74 9.05
N ARG A 166 11.71 4.47 8.00
CA ARG A 166 13.01 5.16 7.94
C ARG A 166 12.98 6.57 8.49
N VAL A 167 11.85 7.25 8.37
CA VAL A 167 11.71 8.65 8.77
C VAL A 167 10.26 9.02 9.05
N VAL A 168 10.06 9.90 10.03
CA VAL A 168 8.81 10.63 10.24
C VAL A 168 9.04 12.09 9.86
N ILE A 169 8.21 12.62 8.97
CA ILE A 169 8.30 14.00 8.50
C ILE A 169 7.00 14.73 8.88
N GLY A 170 7.12 15.73 9.74
CA GLY A 170 6.02 16.56 10.20
C GLY A 170 6.01 17.93 9.55
N ASN A 171 4.86 18.61 9.58
CA ASN A 171 4.80 20.07 9.38
C ASN A 171 4.64 20.85 10.71
N HIS A 172 4.82 20.13 11.82
CA HIS A 172 4.92 20.59 13.20
C HIS A 172 5.74 19.56 14.01
N ASP A 173 6.30 19.96 15.15
CA ASP A 173 7.09 19.12 16.05
C ASP A 173 6.27 18.33 17.10
N ASP A 174 4.94 18.47 17.12
CA ASP A 174 4.05 17.88 18.13
C ASP A 174 4.25 16.35 18.34
N LEU A 175 4.67 15.64 17.30
CA LEU A 175 4.81 14.18 17.27
C LEU A 175 6.26 13.68 17.30
N GLU A 176 7.24 14.58 17.41
CA GLU A 176 8.66 14.22 17.59
C GLU A 176 8.88 13.26 18.79
N PRO A 177 8.26 13.46 19.97
CA PRO A 177 8.47 12.55 21.10
C PRO A 177 8.04 11.11 20.81
N ILE A 178 7.00 10.91 19.98
CA ILE A 178 6.52 9.58 19.61
C ILE A 178 7.55 8.90 18.70
N ALA A 179 8.05 9.60 17.69
CA ALA A 179 9.08 9.05 16.81
C ALA A 179 10.37 8.70 17.59
N ALA A 180 10.77 9.56 18.52
CA ALA A 180 11.93 9.36 19.38
C ALA A 180 11.80 8.14 20.32
N GLU A 181 10.61 7.87 20.86
CA GLU A 181 10.35 6.67 21.69
C GLU A 181 10.59 5.37 20.91
N HIS A 182 10.40 5.42 19.59
CA HIS A 182 10.59 4.31 18.68
C HIS A 182 11.95 4.32 17.96
N ASP A 183 12.89 5.20 18.31
CA ASP A 183 14.19 5.34 17.65
C ASP A 183 14.09 5.65 16.14
N VAL A 184 13.04 6.36 15.71
CA VAL A 184 12.86 6.79 14.31
C VAL A 184 13.22 8.27 14.15
N PRO A 185 14.04 8.67 13.15
CA PRO A 185 14.33 10.07 12.87
C PRO A 185 13.05 10.89 12.62
N PHE A 186 13.01 12.10 13.17
CA PHE A 186 11.93 13.06 12.98
C PHE A 186 12.44 14.37 12.38
N TYR A 187 11.72 14.91 11.40
CA TYR A 187 12.02 16.23 10.82
C TYR A 187 10.75 17.07 10.70
N ASP A 188 10.80 18.28 11.26
CA ASP A 188 9.79 19.31 10.99
C ASP A 188 10.20 20.13 9.75
N VAL A 189 9.41 20.02 8.68
CA VAL A 189 9.55 20.82 7.46
C VAL A 189 8.56 21.99 7.41
N GLY A 190 7.86 22.26 8.51
CA GLY A 190 6.90 23.34 8.63
C GLY A 190 7.57 24.71 8.80
N THR A 191 7.06 25.71 8.07
CA THR A 191 7.25 27.12 8.41
C THR A 191 6.48 27.49 9.69
N GLU A 192 6.67 28.70 10.23
CA GLU A 192 5.87 29.22 11.36
C GLU A 192 4.35 29.14 11.13
N SER A 193 3.91 29.15 9.86
CA SER A 193 2.50 29.01 9.46
C SER A 193 2.02 27.56 9.31
N GLY A 194 2.87 26.57 9.56
CA GLY A 194 2.63 25.16 9.29
C GLY A 194 2.57 24.83 7.79
N LYS A 195 2.98 25.74 6.90
CA LYS A 195 3.17 25.42 5.48
C LYS A 195 4.44 24.58 5.33
N PRO A 196 4.35 23.36 4.76
CA PRO A 196 5.52 22.53 4.55
C PRO A 196 6.42 23.12 3.46
N ASP A 197 7.72 23.00 3.68
CA ASP A 197 8.75 23.11 2.66
C ASP A 197 8.83 21.75 1.94
N GLU A 198 8.18 21.66 0.77
CA GLU A 198 8.11 20.41 0.00
C GLU A 198 9.44 20.06 -0.66
N ASP A 199 10.30 21.05 -0.98
CA ASP A 199 11.62 20.79 -1.54
C ASP A 199 12.47 20.06 -0.48
N ARG A 200 12.48 20.57 0.77
CA ARG A 200 13.16 19.88 1.88
C ARG A 200 12.53 18.54 2.20
N MET A 201 11.22 18.39 2.04
CA MET A 201 10.55 17.10 2.21
C MET A 201 11.07 16.09 1.18
N LEU A 202 11.15 16.46 -0.09
CA LEU A 202 11.69 15.61 -1.15
C LEU A 202 13.15 15.22 -0.87
N ASP A 203 14.00 16.18 -0.48
CA ASP A 203 15.38 15.89 -0.08
C ASP A 203 15.46 14.83 1.03
N LEU A 204 14.57 14.91 2.03
CA LEU A 204 14.52 13.96 3.14
C LEU A 204 14.00 12.60 2.71
N LEU A 205 12.99 12.56 1.84
CA LEU A 205 12.48 11.29 1.30
C LEU A 205 13.57 10.55 0.53
N ASP A 206 14.38 11.29 -0.24
CA ASP A 206 15.51 10.74 -0.99
C ASP A 206 16.68 10.38 -0.07
N GLU A 207 17.06 11.23 0.90
CA GLU A 207 18.11 10.96 1.90
C GLU A 207 17.86 9.68 2.71
N HIS A 208 16.58 9.37 2.93
CA HIS A 208 16.12 8.20 3.68
C HIS A 208 15.64 7.06 2.78
N ASP A 209 15.92 7.07 1.47
CA ASP A 209 15.54 6.01 0.53
C ASP A 209 14.06 5.58 0.68
N ALA A 210 13.13 6.54 0.70
CA ALA A 210 11.72 6.23 0.88
C ALA A 210 11.13 5.55 -0.37
N ASP A 211 10.53 4.38 -0.20
CA ASP A 211 9.84 3.67 -1.28
C ASP A 211 8.35 3.94 -1.25
N CYS A 212 7.77 3.92 -0.06
CA CYS A 212 6.36 4.16 0.19
C CYS A 212 6.19 5.33 1.17
N ILE A 213 5.18 6.15 0.92
CA ILE A 213 4.82 7.28 1.77
C ILE A 213 3.45 6.99 2.38
N ALA A 214 3.35 7.00 3.71
CA ALA A 214 2.07 6.93 4.40
C ALA A 214 1.68 8.31 4.93
N LEU A 215 0.54 8.84 4.48
CA LEU A 215 -0.06 10.04 5.04
C LEU A 215 -0.82 9.68 6.31
N ALA A 216 -0.09 9.59 7.41
CA ALA A 216 -0.61 9.34 8.75
C ALA A 216 -1.29 10.61 9.30
N ARG A 217 -2.45 10.93 8.71
CA ARG A 217 -3.22 12.15 8.99
C ARG A 217 -2.39 13.41 8.74
N TYR A 218 -1.79 13.44 7.57
CA TYR A 218 -1.16 14.62 7.01
C TYR A 218 -2.22 15.58 6.44
N MET A 219 -2.39 16.76 7.05
CA MET A 219 -3.50 17.69 6.73
C MET A 219 -3.14 18.71 5.64
N ARG A 220 -2.13 18.43 4.82
CA ARG A 220 -1.73 19.30 3.70
C ARG A 220 -1.90 18.57 2.39
N ILE A 221 -2.33 19.32 1.38
CA ILE A 221 -2.43 18.83 0.01
C ILE A 221 -1.01 18.85 -0.55
N LEU A 222 -0.53 17.70 -1.00
CA LEU A 222 0.76 17.56 -1.68
C LEU A 222 0.67 18.19 -3.07
N SER A 223 1.73 18.86 -3.51
CA SER A 223 1.81 19.35 -4.89
C SER A 223 1.86 18.19 -5.91
N PRO A 224 1.50 18.46 -7.18
CA PRO A 224 1.68 17.49 -8.26
C PRO A 224 3.12 16.98 -8.38
N ASP A 225 4.09 17.81 -8.01
CA ASP A 225 5.52 17.48 -8.05
C ASP A 225 5.88 16.33 -7.10
N VAL A 226 5.39 16.38 -5.85
CA VAL A 226 5.54 15.27 -4.89
C VAL A 226 4.75 14.05 -5.33
N VAL A 227 3.48 14.25 -5.75
CA VAL A 227 2.59 13.15 -6.16
C VAL A 227 3.14 12.39 -7.37
N PHE A 228 3.74 13.07 -8.34
CA PHE A 228 4.29 12.43 -9.54
C PHE A 228 5.56 11.64 -9.27
N ARG A 229 6.44 12.10 -8.37
CA ARG A 229 7.66 11.33 -8.02
C ARG A 229 7.37 10.04 -7.28
N TYR A 230 6.25 9.98 -6.56
CA TYR A 230 5.81 8.84 -5.75
C TYR A 230 4.45 8.29 -6.19
N GLU A 231 4.10 8.44 -7.48
CA GLU A 231 2.81 7.98 -8.00
C GLU A 231 2.61 6.47 -7.73
N GLY A 232 1.44 6.10 -7.23
CA GLY A 232 1.14 4.72 -6.84
C GLY A 232 1.88 4.23 -5.59
N ARG A 233 2.66 5.09 -4.91
CA ARG A 233 3.42 4.75 -3.69
C ARG A 233 3.08 5.63 -2.48
N ILE A 234 2.19 6.60 -2.64
CA ILE A 234 1.65 7.40 -1.54
C ILE A 234 0.29 6.85 -1.13
N ILE A 235 0.16 6.42 0.12
CA ILE A 235 -1.09 5.90 0.70
C ILE A 235 -1.63 6.90 1.72
N ASN A 236 -2.90 7.26 1.58
CA ASN A 236 -3.59 8.16 2.49
C ASN A 236 -4.76 7.46 3.18
N VAL A 237 -5.13 7.97 4.35
CA VAL A 237 -6.36 7.61 5.04
C VAL A 237 -7.30 8.79 5.19
N HIS A 238 -8.50 8.65 4.63
CA HIS A 238 -9.55 9.65 4.67
C HIS A 238 -10.69 9.22 5.61
N PRO A 239 -11.17 10.07 6.55
CA PRO A 239 -12.24 9.75 7.49
C PRO A 239 -13.64 9.85 6.86
N SER A 240 -13.81 9.21 5.73
CA SER A 240 -15.11 8.98 5.09
C SER A 240 -15.09 7.69 4.28
N LEU A 241 -16.27 7.16 3.98
CA LEU A 241 -16.46 6.17 2.92
C LEU A 241 -16.47 6.89 1.57
N LEU A 242 -15.30 7.04 0.95
CA LEU A 242 -15.20 7.62 -0.39
C LEU A 242 -16.02 6.79 -1.39
N PRO A 243 -16.69 7.44 -2.37
CA PRO A 243 -16.54 8.85 -2.78
C PRO A 243 -17.36 9.87 -1.97
N ALA A 244 -18.03 9.47 -0.88
CA ALA A 244 -18.79 10.41 -0.05
C ALA A 244 -17.86 11.32 0.77
N PHE A 245 -18.27 12.57 0.95
CA PHE A 245 -17.62 13.58 1.80
C PHE A 245 -16.09 13.75 1.57
N PRO A 246 -15.63 14.04 0.33
CA PRO A 246 -14.24 14.40 0.09
C PRO A 246 -13.90 15.76 0.72
N GLY A 247 -12.61 16.03 0.91
CA GLY A 247 -12.10 17.30 1.41
C GLY A 247 -12.26 17.50 2.92
N ALA A 248 -12.36 18.75 3.33
CA ALA A 248 -12.24 19.13 4.73
C ALA A 248 -13.45 18.74 5.61
N GLU A 249 -13.18 18.46 6.89
CA GLU A 249 -14.19 18.17 7.92
C GLU A 249 -15.20 17.04 7.59
N PRO A 250 -14.76 15.86 7.11
CA PRO A 250 -15.68 14.82 6.63
C PRO A 250 -16.66 14.32 7.72
N TYR A 251 -16.23 14.24 8.98
CA TYR A 251 -17.14 13.90 10.10
C TYR A 251 -18.26 14.93 10.30
N ARG A 252 -17.99 16.22 10.08
CA ARG A 252 -19.04 17.26 10.14
C ARG A 252 -20.00 17.09 8.97
N GLN A 253 -19.48 16.86 7.76
CA GLN A 253 -20.31 16.63 6.58
C GLN A 253 -21.22 15.41 6.76
N ALA A 254 -20.72 14.32 7.36
CA ALA A 254 -21.50 13.12 7.65
C ALA A 254 -22.67 13.39 8.63
N LEU A 255 -22.42 14.17 9.70
CA LEU A 255 -23.46 14.59 10.65
C LEU A 255 -24.50 15.49 10.01
N ASP A 256 -24.06 16.49 9.24
CA ASP A 256 -24.94 17.44 8.55
C ASP A 256 -25.82 16.72 7.52
N ALA A 257 -25.31 15.67 6.88
CA ALA A 257 -26.05 14.81 5.97
C ALA A 257 -26.98 13.80 6.67
N GLY A 258 -26.86 13.63 7.99
CA GLY A 258 -27.70 12.72 8.78
C GLY A 258 -27.51 11.25 8.42
N VAL A 259 -26.30 10.85 8.01
CA VAL A 259 -26.02 9.46 7.62
C VAL A 259 -26.19 8.51 8.81
N ARG A 260 -26.57 7.27 8.53
CA ARG A 260 -26.62 6.19 9.54
C ARG A 260 -25.37 5.32 9.56
N ILE A 261 -24.57 5.42 8.51
CA ILE A 261 -23.31 4.70 8.35
C ILE A 261 -22.28 5.75 7.89
N ALA A 262 -21.18 5.82 8.62
CA ALA A 262 -19.97 6.54 8.24
C ALA A 262 -18.82 5.54 8.14
N GLY A 263 -17.62 6.02 7.83
CA GLY A 263 -16.47 5.13 7.74
C GLY A 263 -15.20 5.85 7.35
N VAL A 264 -14.25 5.04 6.91
CA VAL A 264 -12.86 5.41 6.65
C VAL A 264 -12.41 4.69 5.39
N THR A 265 -11.60 5.37 4.58
CA THR A 265 -11.04 4.83 3.34
C THR A 265 -9.53 4.99 3.30
N GLY A 266 -8.82 3.89 3.04
CA GLY A 266 -7.40 3.88 2.67
C GLY A 266 -7.31 3.85 1.15
N HIS A 267 -6.53 4.75 0.57
CA HIS A 267 -6.44 4.90 -0.89
C HIS A 267 -5.07 5.41 -1.31
N TYR A 268 -4.69 5.15 -2.55
CA TYR A 268 -3.53 5.79 -3.15
C TYR A 268 -3.80 7.28 -3.40
N VAL A 269 -2.80 8.14 -3.23
CA VAL A 269 -2.92 9.56 -3.56
C VAL A 269 -2.74 9.76 -5.05
N THR A 270 -3.55 10.64 -5.62
CA THR A 270 -3.41 11.15 -6.98
C THR A 270 -3.47 12.68 -6.94
N THR A 271 -3.26 13.33 -8.07
CA THR A 271 -3.42 14.79 -8.19
C THR A 271 -4.87 15.25 -7.96
N ASP A 272 -5.85 14.34 -8.06
CA ASP A 272 -7.24 14.61 -7.75
C ASP A 272 -7.52 14.30 -6.27
N LEU A 273 -7.84 15.34 -5.50
CA LEU A 273 -8.02 15.28 -4.04
C LEU A 273 -9.06 14.23 -3.64
N ASP A 274 -8.66 13.27 -2.81
CA ASP A 274 -9.50 12.19 -2.27
C ASP A 274 -10.25 11.38 -3.35
N GLN A 275 -9.68 11.25 -4.55
CA GLN A 275 -10.25 10.50 -5.68
C GLN A 275 -9.37 9.34 -6.16
N GLY A 276 -8.30 9.02 -5.42
CA GLY A 276 -7.40 7.96 -5.86
C GLY A 276 -7.94 6.55 -5.67
N PRO A 277 -7.28 5.54 -6.27
CA PRO A 277 -7.69 4.15 -6.19
C PRO A 277 -7.82 3.66 -4.74
N ILE A 278 -8.99 3.12 -4.39
CA ILE A 278 -9.32 2.65 -3.03
C ILE A 278 -8.67 1.30 -2.76
N ILE A 279 -7.95 1.18 -1.64
CA ILE A 279 -7.27 -0.05 -1.20
C ILE A 279 -8.17 -0.83 -0.23
N ALA A 280 -8.64 -0.15 0.83
CA ALA A 280 -9.47 -0.75 1.86
C ALA A 280 -10.44 0.25 2.49
N GLN A 281 -11.55 -0.25 3.04
CA GLN A 281 -12.56 0.57 3.73
C GLN A 281 -13.05 -0.07 5.03
N ARG A 282 -13.47 0.77 5.98
CA ARG A 282 -14.17 0.36 7.21
C ARG A 282 -15.40 1.23 7.40
N ALA A 283 -16.52 0.60 7.73
CA ALA A 283 -17.77 1.28 8.02
C ALA A 283 -18.11 1.15 9.51
N PHE A 284 -18.78 2.15 10.07
CA PHE A 284 -19.32 2.13 11.42
C PHE A 284 -20.67 2.84 11.51
N ASP A 285 -21.50 2.41 12.45
CA ASP A 285 -22.81 2.99 12.70
C ASP A 285 -22.71 4.39 13.31
N VAL A 286 -23.60 5.27 12.86
CA VAL A 286 -23.80 6.63 13.38
C VAL A 286 -25.12 6.67 14.17
N PRO A 287 -25.06 6.68 15.52
CA PRO A 287 -26.23 6.87 16.37
C PRO A 287 -26.99 8.14 16.04
N SER A 288 -28.30 8.16 16.29
CA SER A 288 -29.17 9.29 15.94
C SER A 288 -28.90 10.57 16.71
N ASP A 289 -28.28 10.45 17.87
CA ASP A 289 -27.89 11.51 18.79
C ASP A 289 -26.38 11.75 18.83
N ALA A 290 -25.63 11.11 17.92
CA ALA A 290 -24.18 11.22 17.86
C ALA A 290 -23.74 12.66 17.53
N ASP A 291 -22.65 13.08 18.17
CA ASP A 291 -21.96 14.32 17.85
C ASP A 291 -20.59 14.08 17.17
N ARG A 292 -19.86 15.16 16.87
CA ARG A 292 -18.55 15.07 16.20
C ARG A 292 -17.52 14.29 17.02
N THR A 293 -17.60 14.37 18.34
CA THR A 293 -16.70 13.65 19.25
C THR A 293 -16.96 12.16 19.18
N ASP A 294 -18.23 11.75 19.13
CA ASP A 294 -18.62 10.34 18.97
C ASP A 294 -18.11 9.76 17.64
N LEU A 295 -18.27 10.49 16.53
CA LEU A 295 -17.78 10.05 15.23
C LEU A 295 -16.26 9.90 15.22
N LYS A 296 -15.53 10.88 15.78
CA LYS A 296 -14.06 10.80 15.90
C LYS A 296 -13.64 9.60 16.74
N ALA A 297 -14.26 9.39 17.91
CA ALA A 297 -13.93 8.29 18.81
C ALA A 297 -14.16 6.91 18.15
N ARG A 298 -15.14 6.79 17.25
CA ARG A 298 -15.39 5.57 16.47
C ARG A 298 -14.47 5.43 15.26
N GLY A 299 -14.17 6.54 14.58
CA GLY A 299 -13.46 6.53 13.31
C GLY A 299 -11.94 6.51 13.45
N GLN A 300 -11.34 7.20 14.43
CA GLN A 300 -9.87 7.26 14.58
C GLN A 300 -9.19 5.89 14.73
N PRO A 301 -9.71 4.93 15.52
CA PRO A 301 -9.15 3.58 15.55
C PRO A 301 -9.20 2.89 14.19
N LEU A 302 -10.27 3.11 13.42
CA LEU A 302 -10.43 2.56 12.07
C LEU A 302 -9.53 3.26 11.05
N GLU A 303 -9.24 4.55 11.21
CA GLU A 303 -8.24 5.27 10.41
C GLU A 303 -6.86 4.63 10.54
N ALA A 304 -6.43 4.38 11.78
CA ALA A 304 -5.16 3.73 12.06
C ALA A 304 -5.09 2.31 11.47
N GLU A 305 -6.13 1.50 11.71
CA GLU A 305 -6.23 0.14 11.19
C GLU A 305 -6.20 0.11 9.65
N VAL A 306 -7.00 0.95 8.99
CA VAL A 306 -7.11 0.97 7.53
C VAL A 306 -5.81 1.41 6.86
N LEU A 307 -5.14 2.42 7.42
CA LEU A 307 -3.85 2.87 6.87
C LEU A 307 -2.81 1.75 6.98
N PHE A 308 -2.73 1.10 8.14
CA PHE A 308 -1.81 0.00 8.37
C PHE A 308 -2.09 -1.21 7.46
N GLU A 309 -3.36 -1.60 7.33
CA GLU A 309 -3.78 -2.68 6.43
C GLU A 309 -3.44 -2.35 4.97
N SER A 310 -3.65 -1.09 4.56
CA SER A 310 -3.30 -0.62 3.20
C SER A 310 -1.80 -0.68 2.95
N LEU A 311 -0.97 -0.35 3.94
CA LEU A 311 0.48 -0.52 3.88
C LEU A 311 0.85 -1.99 3.74
N ARG A 312 0.28 -2.90 4.56
CA ARG A 312 0.54 -4.35 4.44
C ARG A 312 0.22 -4.87 3.05
N LEU A 313 -0.96 -4.54 2.52
CA LEU A 313 -1.39 -4.95 1.18
C LEU A 313 -0.40 -4.48 0.11
N HIS A 314 0.03 -3.21 0.18
CA HIS A 314 0.98 -2.64 -0.78
C HIS A 314 2.37 -3.25 -0.68
N LEU A 315 2.89 -3.41 0.54
CA LEU A 315 4.25 -3.93 0.78
C LEU A 315 4.39 -5.40 0.41
N ASN A 316 3.31 -6.18 0.56
CA ASN A 316 3.27 -7.59 0.18
C ASN A 316 2.97 -7.82 -1.31
N ASP A 317 2.86 -6.75 -2.12
CA ASP A 317 2.46 -6.78 -3.53
C ASP A 317 1.10 -7.48 -3.80
N ASP A 318 0.24 -7.53 -2.78
CA ASP A 318 -1.08 -8.15 -2.85
C ASP A 318 -2.12 -7.23 -3.53
N VAL A 319 -1.75 -5.98 -3.82
CA VAL A 319 -2.55 -5.02 -4.56
C VAL A 319 -1.75 -4.36 -5.68
N ALA A 320 -2.41 -4.05 -6.78
CA ALA A 320 -1.83 -3.24 -7.84
C ALA A 320 -2.87 -2.31 -8.45
N ILE A 321 -2.43 -1.16 -8.95
CA ILE A 321 -3.30 -0.22 -9.64
C ILE A 321 -3.45 -0.68 -11.10
N HIS A 322 -4.68 -0.93 -11.54
CA HIS A 322 -5.01 -1.19 -12.93
C HIS A 322 -6.20 -0.31 -13.34
N ARG A 323 -6.02 0.48 -14.41
CA ARG A 323 -7.07 1.36 -14.98
C ARG A 323 -7.75 2.28 -13.94
N GLY A 324 -6.96 2.79 -12.99
CA GLY A 324 -7.46 3.69 -11.95
C GLY A 324 -8.21 3.00 -10.80
N ALA A 325 -8.22 1.67 -10.74
CA ALA A 325 -8.77 0.89 -9.64
C ALA A 325 -7.68 -0.01 -9.04
N VAL A 326 -7.86 -0.42 -7.78
CA VAL A 326 -7.00 -1.42 -7.16
C VAL A 326 -7.52 -2.81 -7.51
N GLU A 327 -6.66 -3.64 -8.09
CA GLU A 327 -6.86 -5.08 -8.27
C GLU A 327 -6.12 -5.84 -7.18
N PHE A 328 -6.83 -6.75 -6.53
CA PHE A 328 -6.26 -7.64 -5.52
C PHE A 328 -5.65 -8.89 -6.17
N ARG A 329 -4.45 -9.26 -5.73
CA ARG A 329 -3.63 -10.36 -6.27
C ARG A 329 -3.30 -11.45 -5.25
N GLY A 330 -3.53 -11.18 -3.96
CA GLY A 330 -3.16 -12.05 -2.85
C GLY A 330 -4.21 -13.09 -2.45
N ASP A 331 -4.12 -13.57 -1.21
CA ASP A 331 -5.16 -14.37 -0.55
C ASP A 331 -6.03 -13.46 0.33
N GLU A 332 -7.31 -13.30 -0.01
CA GLU A 332 -8.23 -12.42 0.72
C GLU A 332 -8.44 -12.84 2.17
N SER A 333 -8.12 -14.09 2.56
CA SER A 333 -8.32 -14.55 3.94
C SER A 333 -7.39 -13.89 4.95
N ASP A 334 -6.26 -13.35 4.49
CA ASP A 334 -5.25 -12.71 5.33
C ASP A 334 -5.56 -11.23 5.59
N TYR A 335 -6.57 -10.66 4.92
CA TYR A 335 -6.87 -9.23 4.93
C TYR A 335 -8.36 -8.92 5.09
N GLN A 336 -8.64 -7.72 5.59
CA GLN A 336 -9.98 -7.15 5.52
C GLN A 336 -10.00 -5.95 4.57
N LEU A 337 -10.50 -6.16 3.35
CA LEU A 337 -10.66 -5.09 2.34
C LEU A 337 -11.85 -4.15 2.61
N GLY A 338 -12.86 -4.60 3.35
CA GLY A 338 -14.13 -3.90 3.48
C GLY A 338 -14.86 -4.23 4.79
N LEU A 339 -16.08 -4.75 4.67
CA LEU A 339 -16.88 -5.23 5.81
C LEU A 339 -16.13 -6.30 6.62
N SER A 340 -16.38 -6.33 7.93
CA SER A 340 -15.84 -7.36 8.82
C SER A 340 -16.38 -8.75 8.45
N PRO A 341 -15.69 -9.84 8.83
CA PRO A 341 -16.16 -11.20 8.56
C PRO A 341 -17.59 -11.45 9.05
N ALA A 342 -17.93 -10.97 10.25
CA ALA A 342 -19.29 -11.09 10.80
C ALA A 342 -20.34 -10.32 9.98
N ALA A 343 -20.01 -9.12 9.49
CA ALA A 343 -20.90 -8.35 8.64
C ALA A 343 -21.06 -8.99 7.24
N ARG A 344 -19.97 -9.54 6.67
CA ARG A 344 -20.02 -10.30 5.40
C ARG A 344 -20.89 -11.55 5.53
N GLU A 345 -20.80 -12.27 6.65
CA GLU A 345 -21.63 -13.45 6.89
C GLU A 345 -23.12 -13.08 7.00
N ALA A 346 -23.43 -11.92 7.57
CA ALA A 346 -24.79 -11.40 7.69
C ALA A 346 -25.35 -10.84 6.37
N ASN A 347 -24.52 -10.65 5.33
CA ASN A 347 -25.01 -10.17 4.05
C ASN A 347 -25.98 -11.18 3.40
N PRO A 348 -27.09 -10.70 2.82
CA PRO A 348 -27.98 -11.56 2.06
C PRO A 348 -27.24 -12.17 0.88
N ARG A 349 -27.42 -13.48 0.67
CA ARG A 349 -26.70 -14.24 -0.38
C ARG A 349 -27.48 -14.39 -1.68
N GLU A 350 -28.81 -14.25 -1.64
CA GLU A 350 -29.67 -14.48 -2.80
C GLU A 350 -30.80 -13.42 -2.85
N PRO A 351 -31.00 -12.74 -4.00
CA PRO A 351 -32.26 -12.06 -4.31
C PRO A 351 -33.39 -13.10 -4.43
N THR A 352 -34.62 -12.75 -4.01
CA THR A 352 -35.77 -13.68 -4.06
C THR A 352 -36.67 -13.50 -5.28
N ASP A 353 -36.24 -12.72 -6.27
CA ASP A 353 -37.06 -12.34 -7.43
C ASP A 353 -37.21 -13.45 -8.49
N GLU A 354 -36.80 -14.70 -8.22
CA GLU A 354 -36.96 -15.88 -9.09
C GLU A 354 -38.43 -16.37 -9.23
N SER A 355 -39.39 -15.45 -9.42
CA SER A 355 -40.79 -15.81 -9.70
C SER A 355 -41.47 -14.97 -10.80
N LEU A 356 -40.72 -14.23 -11.60
CA LEU A 356 -41.29 -13.46 -12.73
C LEU A 356 -41.25 -14.19 -14.09
N GLU A 357 -40.76 -15.42 -14.17
CA GLU A 357 -40.81 -16.24 -15.38
C GLU A 357 -41.71 -17.47 -15.21
N THR A 358 -43.04 -17.30 -15.08
CA THR A 358 -44.00 -18.40 -15.32
C THR A 358 -45.45 -17.97 -15.55
N GLU A 359 -45.71 -16.85 -16.23
CA GLU A 359 -47.03 -16.64 -16.86
C GLU A 359 -46.88 -16.16 -18.30
N ARG A 360 -46.25 -16.98 -19.16
CA ARG A 360 -46.61 -16.92 -20.59
C ARG A 360 -47.96 -17.63 -20.71
N PRO A 361 -49.05 -16.95 -21.13
CA PRO A 361 -50.29 -17.65 -21.41
C PRO A 361 -50.02 -18.71 -22.48
N GLU A 362 -50.50 -19.92 -22.26
CA GLU A 362 -50.31 -21.02 -23.20
C GLU A 362 -50.79 -20.61 -24.60
N PRO A 363 -50.08 -21.04 -25.67
CA PRO A 363 -50.52 -20.77 -27.02
C PRO A 363 -51.89 -21.42 -27.22
N VAL A 364 -52.90 -20.60 -27.51
CA VAL A 364 -54.22 -21.07 -27.92
C VAL A 364 -54.04 -21.94 -29.16
N GLU A 365 -54.36 -23.23 -29.05
CA GLU A 365 -54.32 -24.15 -30.19
C GLU A 365 -55.25 -23.66 -31.31
N PRO A 366 -54.85 -23.80 -32.58
CA PRO A 366 -55.71 -23.41 -33.69
C PRO A 366 -56.94 -24.32 -33.73
N ASN A 367 -58.13 -23.72 -33.65
CA ASN A 367 -59.40 -24.40 -33.89
C ASN A 367 -59.35 -25.10 -35.25
N THR A 368 -59.26 -26.42 -35.25
CA THR A 368 -59.59 -27.26 -36.40
C THR A 368 -61.02 -27.73 -36.23
N ASP A 369 -61.97 -26.91 -36.69
CA ASP A 369 -63.32 -27.36 -37.01
C ASP A 369 -63.66 -26.92 -38.44
N ASP A 370 -63.86 -27.94 -39.28
CA ASP A 370 -64.57 -27.93 -40.57
C ASP A 370 -66.07 -27.65 -40.38
#